data_AF-A0A0N4YEL5-F1
#
_entry.id   AF-A0A0N4YEL5-F1
#
_cell.length_a   1.000
_cell.length_b   1.000
_cell.length_c   1.000
_cell.angle_alpha   90.00
_cell.angle_beta   90.00
_cell.angle_gamma   90.00
#
_symmetry.space_group_name_H-M   'P 1'
#
loop_
_entity.id
_entity.type
_entity.pdbx_description
1 polymer ?
#
loop_
_entity_poly.entity_id
_entity_poly.type
_entity_poly.pdbx_seq_one_letter_code
_entity_poly.pdbx_strand_id
1 'polypeptide(L)'
;MHVVETVAPNSSLIPLCWKLWDDTVNYETLSRYTLCCREAMKNASSKNVFIYAKGKGWTRDGWLSNSHWNPQSDFMFHGLKDNYRKEFTEKETKQVI
;
A
#
# COMPACT_ATOMS: atom_id res chain seq x y z
N MET A 1 9.04 -11.65 3.40
CA MET A 1 8.31 -10.85 2.40
C MET A 1 6.83 -10.95 2.75
N HIS A 2 6.45 -10.48 3.95
CA HIS A 2 5.26 -10.96 4.65
C HIS A 2 3.95 -10.72 3.89
N VAL A 3 3.78 -9.55 3.26
CA VAL A 3 2.55 -9.24 2.50
C VAL A 3 2.37 -10.20 1.32
N VAL A 4 3.43 -10.48 0.55
CA VAL A 4 3.36 -11.41 -0.59
C VAL A 4 3.07 -12.83 -0.10
N GLU A 5 3.76 -13.26 0.95
CA GLU A 5 3.59 -14.61 1.53
C GLU A 5 2.19 -14.81 2.12
N THR A 6 1.58 -13.74 2.66
CA THR A 6 0.22 -13.77 3.19
C THR A 6 -0.85 -13.70 2.10
N VAL A 7 -0.67 -12.85 1.09
CA VAL A 7 -1.70 -12.59 0.07
C VAL A 7 -1.59 -13.55 -1.11
N ALA A 8 -0.40 -14.03 -1.43
CA ALA A 8 -0.10 -14.90 -2.56
C ALA A 8 0.81 -16.09 -2.18
N PRO A 9 0.45 -16.91 -1.16
CA PRO A 9 1.33 -17.94 -0.59
C PRO A 9 1.81 -18.99 -1.62
N ASN A 10 1.02 -19.23 -2.66
CA ASN A 10 1.30 -20.23 -3.69
C ASN A 10 2.01 -19.64 -4.92
N SER A 11 2.48 -18.39 -4.86
CA SER A 11 3.14 -17.76 -5.99
C SER A 11 4.50 -18.41 -6.24
N SER A 12 4.69 -18.95 -7.45
CA SER A 12 5.97 -19.54 -7.89
C SER A 12 7.12 -18.53 -7.94
N LEU A 13 6.81 -17.23 -7.85
CA LEU A 13 7.80 -16.15 -7.84
C LEU A 13 8.42 -15.90 -6.46
N ILE A 14 7.88 -16.46 -5.38
CA ILE A 14 8.38 -16.22 -4.02
C ILE A 14 9.89 -16.48 -3.88
N PRO A 15 10.46 -17.61 -4.35
CA PRO A 15 11.90 -17.87 -4.25
C PRO A 15 12.74 -16.85 -5.05
N LEU A 16 12.26 -16.43 -6.22
CA LEU A 16 12.93 -15.43 -7.04
C LEU A 16 12.94 -14.07 -6.36
N CYS A 17 11.81 -13.66 -5.75
CA CYS A 17 11.73 -12.37 -5.07
C CYS A 17 12.67 -12.34 -3.87
N TRP A 18 12.80 -13.43 -3.11
CA TRP A 18 13.80 -13.52 -2.03
C TRP A 18 15.23 -13.43 -2.54
N LYS A 19 15.56 -14.11 -3.64
CA LYS A 19 16.88 -13.97 -4.27
C LYS A 19 17.18 -12.52 -4.66
N LEU A 20 16.21 -11.85 -5.30
CA LEU A 20 16.36 -10.44 -5.70
C LEU A 20 16.51 -9.50 -4.49
N TRP A 21 15.87 -9.83 -3.36
CA TRP A 21 16.06 -9.10 -2.11
C TRP A 21 17.50 -9.23 -1.59
N ASP A 22 18.03 -10.45 -1.56
CA ASP A 22 19.40 -10.72 -1.08
C ASP A 22 20.47 -10.02 -1.94
N ASP A 23 20.21 -9.88 -3.24
CA ASP A 23 21.08 -9.19 -4.20
C ASP A 23 20.91 -7.65 -4.22
N THR A 24 20.07 -7.08 -3.35
CA THR A 24 19.76 -5.64 -3.36
C THR A 24 20.88 -4.79 -2.75
N VAL A 25 21.45 -3.89 -3.57
CA VAL A 25 22.55 -2.99 -3.16
C VAL A 25 22.30 -1.53 -3.51
N ASN A 26 21.27 -1.24 -4.29
CA ASN A 26 20.94 0.11 -4.77
C ASN A 26 19.45 0.22 -5.16
N TYR A 27 19.00 1.43 -5.53
CA TYR A 27 17.62 1.67 -5.92
C TYR A 27 17.15 0.87 -7.14
N GLU A 28 18.06 0.57 -8.08
CA GLU A 28 17.71 -0.23 -9.26
C GLU A 28 17.41 -1.67 -8.88
N THR A 29 18.31 -2.31 -8.13
CA THR A 29 18.13 -3.69 -7.63
C THR A 29 16.93 -3.81 -6.70
N LEU A 30 16.71 -2.81 -5.82
CA LEU A 30 15.52 -2.72 -5.00
C LEU A 30 14.22 -2.62 -5.83
N SER A 31 14.26 -1.88 -6.94
CA SER A 31 13.12 -1.77 -7.86
C SER A 31 12.80 -3.11 -8.51
N ARG A 32 13.81 -3.91 -8.86
CA ARG A 32 13.62 -5.27 -9.41
C ARG A 32 12.96 -6.20 -8.39
N TYR A 33 13.43 -6.20 -7.15
CA TYR A 33 12.77 -6.91 -6.04
C TYR A 33 11.30 -6.48 -5.88
N THR A 34 11.05 -5.18 -5.85
CA THR A 34 9.69 -4.63 -5.69
C THR A 34 8.76 -5.04 -6.84
N LEU A 35 9.26 -5.02 -8.08
CA LEU A 35 8.51 -5.49 -9.25
C LEU A 35 8.20 -6.99 -9.18
N CYS A 36 9.14 -7.81 -8.71
CA CYS A 36 8.90 -9.23 -8.48
C CYS A 36 7.73 -9.45 -7.52
N CYS A 37 7.74 -8.77 -6.36
CA CYS A 37 6.67 -8.83 -5.38
C CYS A 37 5.31 -8.44 -5.98
N ARG A 38 5.29 -7.38 -6.81
CA ARG A 38 4.07 -6.92 -7.48
C ARG A 38 3.52 -7.96 -8.46
N GLU A 39 4.38 -8.58 -9.26
CA GLU A 39 3.95 -9.64 -10.18
C GLU A 39 3.50 -10.90 -9.42
N ALA A 40 4.18 -11.24 -8.32
CA ALA A 40 3.81 -12.37 -7.46
C ALA A 40 2.37 -12.26 -6.91
N MET A 41 1.92 -11.02 -6.65
CA MET A 41 0.58 -10.74 -6.11
C MET A 41 -0.46 -10.32 -7.16
N LYS A 42 -0.09 -10.21 -8.43
CA LYS A 42 -0.94 -9.59 -9.47
C LYS A 42 -2.31 -10.24 -9.63
N ASN A 43 -2.37 -11.56 -9.49
CA ASN A 43 -3.59 -12.36 -9.60
C ASN A 43 -4.03 -12.91 -8.24
N ALA A 44 -3.45 -12.41 -7.16
CA ALA A 44 -3.80 -12.87 -5.83
C ALA A 44 -5.18 -12.34 -5.43
N SER A 45 -6.06 -13.25 -5.02
CA SER A 45 -7.34 -12.87 -4.40
C SER A 45 -7.25 -13.11 -2.89
N SER A 46 -7.34 -12.04 -2.10
CA SER A 46 -7.52 -12.13 -0.66
C SER A 46 -8.88 -11.58 -0.28
N LYS A 47 -9.51 -12.15 0.76
CA LYS A 47 -10.79 -11.64 1.28
C LYS A 47 -10.67 -10.23 1.86
N ASN A 48 -9.48 -9.89 2.40
CA ASN A 48 -9.26 -8.67 3.16
C ASN A 48 -8.34 -7.66 2.45
N VAL A 49 -7.67 -8.08 1.37
CA VAL A 49 -6.72 -7.23 0.64
C VAL A 49 -7.10 -7.21 -0.83
N PHE A 50 -7.40 -6.02 -1.33
CA PHE A 50 -7.64 -5.78 -2.75
C PHE A 50 -6.41 -5.09 -3.36
N ILE A 51 -5.92 -5.65 -4.47
CA ILE A 51 -4.74 -5.13 -5.17
C ILE A 51 -5.21 -4.48 -6.47
N TYR A 52 -5.04 -3.17 -6.57
CA TYR A 52 -5.37 -2.44 -7.79
C TYR A 52 -4.35 -2.70 -8.91
N ALA A 53 -4.84 -2.81 -10.14
CA ALA A 53 -3.99 -2.77 -11.32
C ALA A 53 -3.15 -1.48 -11.37
N LYS A 54 -2.00 -1.54 -12.05
CA LYS A 54 -1.12 -0.39 -12.21
C LYS A 54 -1.89 0.82 -12.80
N GLY A 55 -1.78 1.97 -12.14
CA GLY A 55 -2.45 3.21 -12.56
C GLY A 55 -3.96 3.29 -12.23
N LYS A 56 -4.51 2.29 -11.54
CA LYS A 56 -5.93 2.28 -11.11
C LYS A 56 -6.13 2.59 -9.62
N GLY A 57 -5.06 2.67 -8.84
CA GLY A 57 -5.08 3.11 -7.45
C GLY A 57 -4.36 4.45 -7.30
N TRP A 58 -4.93 5.33 -6.48
CA TRP A 58 -4.39 6.65 -6.15
C TRP A 58 -4.48 6.86 -4.64
N THR A 59 -3.40 7.23 -3.98
CA THR A 59 -3.43 7.55 -2.55
C THR A 59 -3.19 9.04 -2.40
N ARG A 60 -3.94 9.74 -1.55
CA ARG A 60 -3.51 11.09 -1.16
C ARG A 60 -2.28 10.96 -0.26
N ASP A 61 -1.28 11.80 -0.50
CA ASP A 61 -0.15 11.90 0.41
C ASP A 61 -0.59 12.65 1.68
N GLY A 62 -0.49 11.98 2.83
CA GLY A 62 -0.85 12.57 4.11
C GLY A 62 0.02 13.76 4.49
N TRP A 63 1.26 13.87 4.00
CA TRP A 63 2.10 15.04 4.24
C TRP A 63 1.53 16.29 3.57
N LEU A 64 1.03 16.16 2.34
CA LEU A 64 0.45 17.29 1.58
C LEU A 64 -0.86 17.80 2.20
N SER A 65 -1.61 16.96 2.91
CA SER A 65 -2.85 17.34 3.58
C SER A 65 -2.70 17.60 5.09
N ASN A 66 -1.47 17.63 5.63
CA ASN A 66 -1.24 17.64 7.08
C ASN A 66 -2.03 16.54 7.81
N SER A 67 -2.16 15.36 7.19
CA SER A 67 -2.93 14.20 7.67
C SER A 67 -4.43 14.45 7.89
N HIS A 68 -5.01 15.51 7.29
CA HIS A 68 -6.44 15.73 7.32
C HIS A 68 -7.17 14.81 6.34
N TRP A 69 -8.22 14.14 6.82
CA TRP A 69 -9.11 13.26 6.04
C TRP A 69 -10.26 14.04 5.41
N ASN A 70 -10.46 13.83 4.11
CA ASN A 70 -11.64 14.27 3.37
C ASN A 70 -12.60 13.09 3.17
N PRO A 71 -13.76 13.04 3.85
CA PRO A 71 -14.70 11.92 3.78
C PRO A 71 -15.39 11.75 2.42
N GLN A 72 -15.30 12.73 1.52
CA GLN A 72 -15.89 12.65 0.19
C GLN A 72 -14.92 12.12 -0.89
N SER A 73 -13.61 12.32 -0.69
CA SER A 73 -12.60 12.06 -1.74
C SER A 73 -11.44 11.17 -1.32
N ASP A 74 -11.16 11.04 -0.02
CA ASP A 74 -10.09 10.18 0.46
C ASP A 74 -10.60 8.75 0.63
N PHE A 75 -9.87 7.80 0.02
CA PHE A 75 -10.16 6.37 0.11
C PHE A 75 -8.96 5.53 0.57
N MET A 76 -7.76 6.11 0.54
CA MET A 76 -6.55 5.57 1.18
C MET A 76 -5.49 6.66 1.37
N PHE A 77 -4.76 6.60 2.50
CA PHE A 77 -3.61 7.46 2.74
C PHE A 77 -2.29 6.72 2.55
N HIS A 78 -1.35 7.39 1.90
CA HIS A 78 0.05 7.03 2.01
C HIS A 78 0.66 7.68 3.25
N GLY A 79 1.34 6.88 4.08
CA GLY A 79 2.17 7.41 5.17
C GLY A 79 1.40 8.03 6.34
N LEU A 80 0.13 7.65 6.57
CA LEU A 80 -0.59 8.07 7.77
C LEU A 80 0.14 7.53 9.00
N LYS A 81 0.65 8.42 9.85
CA LYS A 81 1.28 8.03 11.12
C LYS A 81 0.23 8.06 12.23
N ASP A 82 0.22 7.05 13.09
CA ASP A 82 -0.77 6.93 14.17
C ASP A 82 -0.79 8.15 15.10
N ASN A 83 0.37 8.77 15.34
CA ASN A 83 0.50 9.97 16.17
C ASN A 83 -0.14 11.23 15.56
N TYR A 84 -0.53 11.20 14.28
CA TYR A 84 -1.26 12.29 13.62
C TYR A 84 -2.76 12.02 13.51
N ARG A 85 -3.24 10.90 14.08
CA ARG A 85 -4.66 10.59 14.11
C ARG A 85 -5.36 11.55 15.08
N LYS A 86 -6.23 12.40 14.54
CA LYS A 86 -7.14 13.25 15.31
C LYS A 86 -8.51 12.58 15.37
N GLU A 87 -9.14 12.58 16.55
CA GLU A 87 -10.57 12.30 16.64
C GLU A 87 -11.35 13.57 16.27
N PHE A 88 -12.20 13.46 15.25
CA PHE A 88 -13.06 14.57 14.83
C PHE A 88 -14.22 14.71 15.81
N THR A 89 -14.53 15.96 16.18
CA THR A 89 -15.76 16.26 16.91
C THR A 89 -16.98 16.07 16.02
N GLU A 90 -18.17 15.86 16.61
CA GLU A 90 -19.42 15.74 15.85
C GLU A 90 -19.69 16.96 14.96
N LYS A 91 -19.26 18.16 15.41
CA LYS A 91 -19.44 19.41 14.68
C LYS A 91 -18.55 19.47 13.43
N GLU A 92 -17.29 19.04 13.55
CA GLU A 92 -16.36 18.94 12.41
C GLU A 92 -16.81 17.88 11.41
N THR A 93 -17.44 16.80 11.87
CA THR A 93 -17.95 15.73 11.00
C THR A 93 -19.14 16.19 10.15
N LYS A 94 -20.06 16.96 10.73
CA LYS A 94 -21.29 17.45 10.06
C LYS A 94 -21.05 18.56 9.05
N GLN A 95 -19.89 19.21 9.09
CA GLN A 95 -19.56 20.32 8.19
C GLN A 95 -18.99 19.86 6.83
N VAL A 96 -18.79 18.54 6.67
CA VAL A 96 -18.19 17.93 5.48
C VAL A 96 -19.19 17.02 4.74
N ILE A 97 -20.46 16.99 5.18
CA ILE A 97 -21.59 16.38 4.48
C ILE A 97 -22.37 17.47 3.75
#